data_AF-A0A2U1Q9Z4-F1
#
_entry.id   AF-A0A2U1Q9Z4-F1
#
_cell.length_a   1.000
_cell.length_b   1.000
_cell.length_c   1.000
_cell.angle_alpha   90.00
_cell.angle_beta   90.00
_cell.angle_gamma   90.00
#
_symmetry.space_group_name_H-M   'P 1'
#
loop_
_entity.id
_entity.type
_entity.pdbx_description
1 polymer ?
#
loop_
_entity_poly.entity_id
_entity_poly.type
_entity_poly.pdbx_seq_one_letter_code
_entity_poly.pdbx_strand_id
1 'polypeptide(L)'
;MSFLVGPTGEISLPELEEQEQVSPFFGGAEQSKNETDQMIVLEWLFLTIAPCDAAEPWQLGSQDAATPMMQGIIDLHHDIFFFLILILVFVSRILVRALWHFQKEKNPIPQRIVHGTTIEILRTIFPSIIPMFIAIPSFALLYSMDEVVVNPAITIKAIGHQWYRSVPLHEGDLSATKCLKNMVREASGLPVISHSRRRET
;
A
#
# COMPACT_ATOMS: atom_id res chain seq x y z
N MET A 1 -58.97 -26.91 -7.55
CA MET A 1 -60.40 -26.54 -7.60
C MET A 1 -60.46 -25.28 -8.47
N SER A 2 -60.76 -25.31 -9.75
CA SER A 2 -61.42 -26.33 -10.55
C SER A 2 -60.95 -26.17 -12.01
N PHE A 3 -60.62 -27.30 -12.62
CA PHE A 3 -60.55 -27.44 -14.07
C PHE A 3 -61.97 -27.23 -14.63
N LEU A 4 -62.12 -26.41 -15.66
CA LEU A 4 -63.29 -26.44 -16.52
C LEU A 4 -62.86 -26.93 -17.90
N VAL A 5 -63.06 -28.24 -18.07
CA VAL A 5 -63.12 -28.92 -19.36
C VAL A 5 -64.54 -28.74 -19.89
N GLY A 6 -64.65 -28.28 -21.14
CA GLY A 6 -65.88 -28.24 -21.92
C GLY A 6 -65.60 -28.77 -23.34
N PRO A 7 -66.61 -29.30 -24.03
CA PRO A 7 -66.50 -30.59 -24.70
C PRO A 7 -66.84 -30.49 -26.19
N THR A 8 -65.85 -30.59 -27.08
CA THR A 8 -65.95 -31.03 -28.49
C THR A 8 -64.61 -30.77 -29.16
N GLY A 9 -63.96 -31.83 -29.64
CA GLY A 9 -62.63 -31.76 -30.23
C GLY A 9 -62.58 -30.95 -31.52
N GLU A 10 -61.50 -30.19 -31.68
CA GLU A 10 -60.76 -29.97 -32.93
C GLU A 10 -59.45 -29.24 -32.58
N ILE A 11 -58.42 -29.56 -33.35
CA ILE A 11 -57.00 -29.26 -33.22
C ILE A 11 -56.72 -27.84 -33.73
N SER A 12 -55.80 -27.07 -33.11
CA SER A 12 -55.09 -25.97 -33.79
C SER A 12 -53.85 -25.53 -32.99
N LEU A 13 -52.66 -25.81 -33.53
CA LEU A 13 -51.41 -25.09 -33.26
C LEU A 13 -51.43 -23.81 -34.12
N PRO A 14 -51.14 -22.61 -33.59
CA PRO A 14 -50.90 -21.46 -34.44
C PRO A 14 -49.41 -21.37 -34.78
N GLU A 15 -49.10 -21.71 -36.04
CA GLU A 15 -47.92 -21.31 -36.80
C GLU A 15 -47.99 -19.80 -37.10
N LEU A 16 -46.83 -19.17 -37.22
CA LEU A 16 -46.59 -17.74 -37.44
C LEU A 16 -47.12 -17.23 -38.79
N GLU A 17 -47.68 -16.01 -38.83
CA GLU A 17 -47.50 -15.12 -39.99
C GLU A 17 -47.73 -13.63 -39.65
N GLU A 18 -46.95 -12.80 -40.34
CA GLU A 18 -46.89 -11.33 -40.39
C GLU A 18 -48.24 -10.60 -40.54
N GLN A 19 -48.29 -9.29 -40.21
CA GLN A 19 -48.36 -8.22 -41.23
C GLN A 19 -48.42 -6.81 -40.63
N GLU A 20 -47.80 -5.91 -41.41
CA GLU A 20 -47.47 -4.50 -41.29
C GLU A 20 -48.67 -3.52 -41.24
N GLN A 21 -48.54 -2.38 -40.52
CA GLN A 21 -49.21 -1.12 -40.93
C GLN A 21 -48.62 0.19 -40.35
N VAL A 22 -47.95 0.91 -41.26
CA VAL A 22 -47.84 2.36 -41.54
C VAL A 22 -48.33 3.43 -40.52
N SER A 23 -47.49 4.47 -40.41
CA SER A 23 -47.42 5.69 -39.58
C SER A 23 -48.53 6.77 -39.78
N PRO A 24 -48.55 7.86 -38.97
CA PRO A 24 -47.75 9.05 -39.32
C PRO A 24 -47.14 9.84 -38.12
N PHE A 25 -45.91 10.31 -38.32
CA PHE A 25 -45.42 11.68 -38.04
C PHE A 25 -45.90 12.40 -36.77
N PHE A 26 -45.07 12.42 -35.71
CA PHE A 26 -44.87 13.61 -34.88
C PHE A 26 -43.52 13.58 -34.14
N GLY A 27 -42.71 14.61 -34.38
CA GLY A 27 -41.76 15.27 -33.48
C GLY A 27 -40.91 14.44 -32.53
N GLY A 28 -39.61 14.38 -32.81
CA GLY A 28 -38.61 13.87 -31.87
C GLY A 28 -38.40 14.76 -30.66
N ALA A 29 -37.94 14.13 -29.56
CA ALA A 29 -37.01 14.67 -28.56
C ALA A 29 -36.83 13.66 -27.41
N GLU A 30 -36.27 12.45 -27.65
CA GLU A 30 -35.94 11.55 -26.53
C GLU A 30 -34.78 10.59 -26.81
N GLN A 31 -33.71 11.08 -27.46
CA GLN A 31 -32.55 10.25 -27.79
C GLN A 31 -31.21 10.99 -27.61
N SER A 32 -31.12 11.82 -26.56
CA SER A 32 -29.92 12.64 -26.27
C SER A 32 -29.48 12.58 -24.80
N LYS A 33 -30.02 11.65 -24.00
CA LYS A 33 -29.73 11.59 -22.55
C LYS A 33 -28.82 10.43 -22.14
N ASN A 34 -28.70 9.43 -23.00
CA ASN A 34 -27.98 8.18 -22.78
C ASN A 34 -26.50 8.22 -23.21
N GLU A 35 -26.10 9.14 -24.11
CA GLU A 35 -24.68 9.31 -24.48
C GLU A 35 -23.88 10.13 -23.45
N THR A 36 -24.50 11.13 -22.83
CA THR A 36 -23.84 11.93 -21.76
C THR A 36 -23.68 11.14 -20.47
N ASP A 37 -24.62 10.25 -20.14
CA ASP A 37 -24.49 9.37 -18.96
C ASP A 37 -23.37 8.34 -19.14
N GLN A 38 -23.16 7.85 -20.38
CA GLN A 38 -22.04 6.96 -20.71
C GLN A 38 -20.70 7.68 -20.61
N MET A 39 -20.61 8.94 -21.03
CA MET A 39 -19.38 9.72 -20.89
C MET A 39 -19.09 10.13 -19.44
N ILE A 40 -20.13 10.40 -18.63
CA ILE A 40 -19.98 10.67 -17.19
C ILE A 40 -19.48 9.41 -16.47
N VAL A 41 -20.11 8.25 -16.68
CA VAL A 41 -19.69 6.97 -16.05
C VAL A 41 -18.27 6.58 -16.48
N LEU A 42 -17.86 6.91 -17.71
CA LEU A 42 -16.50 6.68 -18.20
C LEU A 42 -15.49 7.68 -17.58
N GLU A 43 -15.85 8.95 -17.38
CA GLU A 43 -15.01 9.91 -16.64
C GLU A 43 -14.84 9.52 -15.16
N TRP A 44 -15.89 8.99 -14.51
CA TRP A 44 -15.77 8.41 -13.16
C TRP A 44 -14.88 7.16 -13.13
N LEU A 45 -14.75 6.44 -14.24
CA LEU A 45 -13.88 5.27 -14.36
C LEU A 45 -12.40 5.66 -14.55
N PHE A 46 -12.13 6.71 -15.32
CA PHE A 46 -10.75 7.18 -15.58
C PHE A 46 -10.12 8.00 -14.44
N LEU A 47 -10.90 8.47 -13.47
CA LEU A 47 -10.40 9.10 -12.24
C LEU A 47 -9.96 8.11 -11.15
N THR A 48 -9.93 6.81 -11.45
CA THR A 48 -9.30 5.80 -10.59
C THR A 48 -7.88 5.51 -11.07
N ILE A 49 -7.07 6.55 -11.31
CA ILE A 49 -5.64 6.39 -11.13
C ILE A 49 -5.47 6.21 -9.63
N ALA A 50 -5.57 4.98 -9.15
CA ALA A 50 -5.18 4.66 -7.79
C ALA A 50 -3.72 5.11 -7.64
N PRO A 51 -3.41 6.09 -6.77
CA PRO A 51 -2.04 6.29 -6.37
C PRO A 51 -1.69 5.07 -5.51
N CYS A 52 -1.32 3.97 -6.16
CA CYS A 52 -0.88 2.79 -5.46
C CYS A 52 0.44 3.14 -4.80
N ASP A 53 0.35 3.54 -3.53
CA ASP A 53 1.45 3.75 -2.59
C ASP A 53 2.46 4.86 -3.02
N ALA A 54 1.92 6.00 -3.48
CA ALA A 54 2.74 7.19 -3.76
C ALA A 54 2.95 8.04 -2.50
N ALA A 55 4.01 8.84 -2.48
CA ALA A 55 4.23 9.80 -1.40
C ALA A 55 3.23 10.96 -1.53
N GLU A 56 2.47 11.22 -0.46
CA GLU A 56 1.50 12.31 -0.43
C GLU A 56 2.15 13.63 0.06
N PRO A 57 1.77 14.80 -0.50
CA PRO A 57 2.25 16.08 -0.01
C PRO A 57 1.95 16.26 1.49
N TRP A 58 2.98 16.63 2.27
CA TRP A 58 2.91 16.84 3.73
C TRP A 58 2.69 15.58 4.60
N GLN A 59 2.97 14.39 4.09
CA GLN A 59 2.93 13.15 4.88
C GLN A 59 4.07 13.12 5.93
N LEU A 60 3.74 12.82 7.20
CA LEU A 60 4.67 12.80 8.34
C LEU A 60 4.98 11.38 8.87
N GLY A 61 4.57 10.34 8.15
CA GLY A 61 4.74 8.93 8.53
C GLY A 61 5.08 8.04 7.34
N SER A 62 5.11 6.73 7.57
CA SER A 62 5.33 5.73 6.52
C SER A 62 4.17 5.67 5.53
N GLN A 63 4.46 5.11 4.35
CA GLN A 63 3.50 4.63 3.36
C GLN A 63 2.64 3.48 3.90
N ASP A 64 1.51 3.20 3.25
CA ASP A 64 0.57 2.17 3.67
C ASP A 64 1.18 0.77 3.46
N ALA A 65 0.97 -0.14 4.41
CA ALA A 65 1.58 -1.46 4.33
C ALA A 65 0.92 -2.34 3.26
N ALA A 66 1.61 -2.55 2.14
CA ALA A 66 1.20 -3.50 1.10
C ALA A 66 1.67 -4.96 1.36
N THR A 67 2.49 -5.19 2.39
CA THR A 67 3.03 -6.51 2.73
C THR A 67 3.00 -6.74 4.24
N PRO A 68 2.87 -8.01 4.72
CA PRO A 68 2.93 -8.31 6.15
C PRO A 68 4.28 -7.92 6.78
N MET A 69 5.34 -7.89 5.97
CA MET A 69 6.65 -7.41 6.38
C MET A 69 6.65 -5.93 6.73
N MET A 70 6.04 -5.12 5.85
CA MET A 70 5.93 -3.67 6.07
C MET A 70 5.09 -3.38 7.31
N GLN A 71 4.03 -4.15 7.55
CA GLN A 71 3.24 -4.02 8.78
C GLN A 71 4.11 -4.23 10.03
N GLY A 72 4.92 -5.31 10.06
CA GLY A 72 5.83 -5.56 11.18
C GLY A 72 6.90 -4.47 11.37
N ILE A 73 7.38 -3.85 10.29
CA ILE A 73 8.30 -2.71 10.36
C ILE A 73 7.61 -1.47 10.96
N ILE A 74 6.36 -1.19 10.57
CA ILE A 74 5.57 -0.08 11.11
C ILE A 74 5.32 -0.29 12.60
N ASP A 75 4.96 -1.50 13.03
CA ASP A 75 4.73 -1.82 14.44
C ASP A 75 6.03 -1.63 15.26
N LEU A 76 7.16 -2.16 14.76
CA LEU A 76 8.47 -1.96 15.38
C LEU A 76 8.86 -0.47 15.47
N HIS A 77 8.58 0.31 14.42
CA HIS A 77 8.85 1.74 14.43
C HIS A 77 8.07 2.46 15.54
N HIS A 78 6.78 2.15 15.71
CA HIS A 78 5.96 2.73 16.77
C HIS A 78 6.46 2.34 18.17
N ASP A 79 6.85 1.08 18.38
CA ASP A 79 7.42 0.61 19.64
C ASP A 79 8.72 1.36 19.98
N ILE A 80 9.65 1.46 19.04
CA ILE A 80 10.91 2.21 19.23
C ILE A 80 10.61 3.68 19.54
N PHE A 81 9.72 4.31 18.78
CA PHE A 81 9.39 5.72 18.94
C PHE A 81 8.75 6.03 20.30
N PHE A 82 7.91 5.13 20.81
CA PHE A 82 7.33 5.24 22.16
C PHE A 82 8.42 5.28 23.25
N PHE A 83 9.39 4.35 23.21
CA PHE A 83 10.49 4.34 24.18
C PHE A 83 11.41 5.56 24.02
N LEU A 84 11.66 6.02 22.80
CA LEU A 84 12.46 7.22 22.55
C LEU A 84 11.81 8.48 23.14
N ILE A 85 10.50 8.67 22.95
CA ILE A 85 9.76 9.78 23.58
C ILE A 85 9.83 9.68 25.09
N LEU A 86 9.67 8.48 25.67
CA LEU A 86 9.74 8.28 27.12
C LEU A 86 11.10 8.74 27.69
N ILE A 87 12.21 8.34 27.07
CA ILE A 87 13.55 8.75 27.49
C ILE A 87 13.74 10.26 27.30
N LEU A 88 13.27 10.82 26.19
CA LEU A 88 13.36 12.25 25.91
C LEU A 88 12.62 13.09 26.97
N VAL A 89 11.40 12.69 27.33
CA VAL A 89 10.62 13.36 28.39
C VAL A 89 11.31 13.21 29.75
N PHE A 90 11.87 12.04 30.06
CA PHE A 90 12.59 11.81 31.31
C PHE A 90 13.81 12.72 31.46
N VAL A 91 14.67 12.77 30.43
CA VAL A 91 15.89 13.59 30.43
C VAL A 91 15.53 15.09 30.45
N SER A 92 14.55 15.51 29.63
CA SER A 92 14.11 16.92 29.61
C SER A 92 13.52 17.36 30.95
N ARG A 93 12.75 16.50 31.64
CA ARG A 93 12.23 16.78 32.98
C ARG A 93 13.35 16.97 34.00
N ILE A 94 14.37 16.12 34.00
CA ILE A 94 15.53 16.27 34.91
C ILE A 94 16.28 17.56 34.60
N LEU A 95 16.49 17.88 33.33
CA LEU A 95 17.18 19.10 32.91
C LEU A 95 16.42 20.35 33.38
N VAL A 96 15.11 20.43 33.12
CA VAL A 96 14.27 21.56 33.56
C VAL A 96 14.28 21.68 35.09
N ARG A 97 14.22 20.56 35.81
CA ARG A 97 14.28 20.56 37.28
C ARG A 97 15.63 21.03 37.81
N ALA A 98 16.72 20.61 37.18
CA ALA A 98 18.07 21.07 37.53
C ALA A 98 18.20 22.58 37.32
N LEU A 99 17.79 23.10 36.16
CA LEU A 99 17.82 24.54 35.87
C LEU A 99 16.97 25.34 36.86
N TRP A 100 15.77 24.86 37.21
CA TRP A 100 14.89 25.54 38.15
C TRP A 100 15.41 25.54 39.59
N HIS A 101 16.07 24.46 40.02
CA HIS A 101 16.56 24.31 41.39
C HIS A 101 17.93 24.96 41.62
N PHE A 102 18.83 24.88 40.64
CA PHE A 102 20.18 25.44 40.70
C PHE A 102 20.29 26.87 40.14
N GLN A 103 19.18 27.61 40.09
CA GLN A 103 19.18 29.02 39.74
C GLN A 103 19.94 29.84 40.80
N LYS A 104 20.71 30.85 40.36
CA LYS A 104 21.56 31.69 41.22
C LYS A 104 20.82 32.30 42.42
N GLU A 105 19.55 32.66 42.24
CA GLU A 105 18.72 33.22 43.31
C GLU A 105 18.35 32.19 44.39
N LYS A 106 18.18 30.92 44.00
CA LYS A 106 17.74 29.84 44.91
C LYS A 106 18.90 29.09 45.54
N ASN A 107 20.04 28.98 44.86
CA ASN A 107 21.24 28.34 45.39
C ASN A 107 22.51 29.17 45.10
N PRO A 108 22.83 30.16 45.95
CA PRO A 108 23.94 31.08 45.71
C PRO A 108 25.34 30.48 45.99
N ILE A 109 25.44 29.41 46.78
CA ILE A 109 26.72 28.76 47.13
C ILE A 109 26.79 27.40 46.42
N PRO A 110 27.72 27.21 45.46
CA PRO A 110 27.83 25.94 44.73
C PRO A 110 28.45 24.84 45.59
N GLN A 111 27.84 23.65 45.54
CA GLN A 111 28.37 22.43 46.16
C GLN A 111 29.53 21.87 45.31
N ARG A 112 30.67 21.51 45.93
CA ARG A 112 31.88 20.97 45.26
C ARG A 112 31.97 19.44 45.35
N ILE A 113 30.99 18.73 44.79
CA ILE A 113 31.03 17.25 44.72
C ILE A 113 31.53 16.87 43.32
N VAL A 114 32.69 16.24 43.25
CA VAL A 114 33.36 15.90 41.97
C VAL A 114 33.24 14.42 41.63
N HIS A 115 33.12 13.55 42.65
CA HIS A 115 33.09 12.10 42.46
C HIS A 115 31.86 11.50 43.13
N GLY A 116 31.19 10.60 42.41
CA GLY A 116 30.02 9.89 42.90
C GLY A 116 29.86 8.55 42.21
N THR A 117 30.76 7.59 42.47
CA THR A 117 30.81 6.27 41.81
C THR A 117 29.44 5.58 41.71
N THR A 118 28.60 5.70 42.73
CA THR A 118 27.24 5.12 42.74
C THR A 118 26.34 5.70 41.63
N ILE A 119 26.34 7.02 41.40
CA ILE A 119 25.52 7.63 40.34
C ILE A 119 26.08 7.32 38.95
N GLU A 120 27.39 7.08 38.85
CA GLU A 120 28.03 6.68 37.60
C GLU A 120 27.63 5.26 37.17
N ILE A 121 27.54 4.34 38.13
CA ILE A 121 27.06 2.98 37.89
C ILE A 121 25.56 3.00 37.58
N LEU A 122 24.78 3.82 38.29
CA LEU A 122 23.34 3.93 38.08
C LEU A 122 23.00 4.40 36.66
N ARG A 123 23.68 5.45 36.18
CA ARG A 123 23.46 6.03 34.85
C ARG A 123 23.96 5.16 33.70
N THR A 124 24.73 4.11 33.93
CA THR A 124 25.12 3.17 32.86
C THR A 124 24.16 1.99 32.81
N ILE A 125 23.70 1.49 33.97
CA ILE A 125 22.76 0.38 34.04
C ILE A 125 21.37 0.82 33.55
N PHE A 126 20.84 1.94 34.05
CA PHE A 126 19.48 2.39 33.69
C PHE A 126 19.28 2.59 32.18
N PRO A 127 20.16 3.31 31.46
CA PRO A 127 20.02 3.49 30.02
C PRO A 127 20.32 2.24 29.19
N SER A 128 21.03 1.25 29.74
CA SER A 128 21.32 0.01 29.01
C SER A 128 20.15 -0.97 29.04
N ILE A 129 19.35 -0.94 30.11
CA ILE A 129 18.20 -1.86 30.26
C ILE A 129 17.05 -1.49 29.31
N ILE A 130 16.80 -0.21 29.07
CA ILE A 130 15.64 0.22 28.26
C ILE A 130 15.75 -0.27 26.79
N PRO A 131 16.88 -0.08 26.07
CA PRO A 131 17.03 -0.58 24.70
C PRO A 131 17.07 -2.11 24.61
N MET A 132 17.43 -2.81 25.68
CA MET A 132 17.43 -4.28 25.71
C MET A 132 16.02 -4.85 25.49
N PHE A 133 14.98 -4.20 26.05
CA PHE A 133 13.59 -4.61 25.82
C PHE A 133 13.14 -4.39 24.38
N ILE A 134 13.65 -3.35 23.71
CA ILE A 134 13.35 -3.03 22.31
C ILE A 134 14.00 -4.05 21.36
N ALA A 135 15.14 -4.64 21.76
CA ALA A 135 15.83 -5.64 20.95
C ALA A 135 15.01 -6.92 20.76
N ILE A 136 14.15 -7.29 21.71
CA ILE A 136 13.33 -8.51 21.66
C ILE A 136 12.38 -8.53 20.44
N PRO A 137 11.47 -7.54 20.25
CA PRO A 137 10.60 -7.51 19.07
C PRO A 137 11.39 -7.33 17.76
N SER A 138 12.51 -6.59 17.81
CA SER A 138 13.39 -6.41 16.64
C SER A 138 13.98 -7.72 16.12
N PHE A 139 14.50 -8.58 17.02
CA PHE A 139 15.01 -9.88 16.62
C PHE A 139 13.90 -10.81 16.10
N ALA A 140 12.72 -10.81 16.76
CA ALA A 140 11.58 -11.62 16.30
C ALA A 140 11.14 -11.25 14.87
N LEU A 141 11.11 -9.95 14.56
CA LEU A 141 10.81 -9.48 13.21
C LEU A 141 11.87 -9.96 12.21
N LEU A 142 13.16 -9.81 12.52
CA LEU A 142 14.27 -10.20 11.64
C LEU A 142 14.20 -11.69 11.26
N TYR A 143 13.93 -12.58 12.22
CA TYR A 143 13.76 -14.01 11.93
C TYR A 143 12.54 -14.28 11.04
N SER A 144 11.43 -13.58 11.28
CA SER A 144 10.24 -13.68 10.44
C SER A 144 10.52 -13.22 9.00
N MET A 145 11.41 -12.24 8.81
CA MET A 145 11.78 -11.75 7.48
C MET A 145 12.57 -12.77 6.66
N ASP A 146 13.41 -13.58 7.32
CA ASP A 146 14.28 -14.55 6.68
C ASP A 146 13.51 -15.82 6.24
N GLU A 147 12.51 -16.25 7.02
CA GLU A 147 11.77 -17.49 6.77
C GLU A 147 10.75 -17.44 5.62
N VAL A 148 10.38 -16.27 5.11
CA VAL A 148 9.23 -16.10 4.18
C VAL A 148 9.45 -16.71 2.78
N VAL A 149 10.66 -17.15 2.43
CA VAL A 149 11.03 -17.57 1.05
C VAL A 149 11.15 -19.10 0.88
N VAL A 150 10.18 -19.88 1.37
CA VAL A 150 10.27 -21.36 1.24
C VAL A 150 9.77 -21.88 -0.13
N ASN A 151 8.80 -21.21 -0.79
CA ASN A 151 8.32 -21.56 -2.14
C ASN A 151 7.72 -20.34 -2.89
N PRO A 152 8.48 -19.65 -3.76
CA PRO A 152 7.96 -18.52 -4.52
C PRO A 152 7.10 -18.96 -5.71
N ALA A 153 5.93 -18.33 -5.90
CA ALA A 153 5.06 -18.58 -7.06
C ALA A 153 5.59 -17.96 -8.37
N ILE A 154 6.38 -16.88 -8.26
CA ILE A 154 7.02 -16.18 -9.39
C ILE A 154 8.42 -15.78 -8.95
N THR A 155 9.43 -15.98 -9.81
CA THR A 155 10.81 -15.54 -9.56
C THR A 155 11.23 -14.48 -10.56
N ILE A 156 11.42 -13.25 -10.09
CA ILE A 156 11.88 -12.13 -10.92
C ILE A 156 13.35 -11.84 -10.62
N LYS A 157 14.21 -11.98 -11.64
CA LYS A 157 15.61 -11.55 -11.55
C LYS A 157 15.72 -10.08 -11.94
N ALA A 158 16.19 -9.23 -11.03
CA ALA A 158 16.49 -7.83 -11.33
C ALA A 158 18.01 -7.61 -11.42
N ILE A 159 18.50 -7.13 -12.57
CA ILE A 159 19.90 -6.80 -12.84
C ILE A 159 20.08 -5.28 -12.70
N GLY A 160 20.98 -4.84 -11.82
CA GLY A 160 21.35 -3.43 -11.70
C GLY A 160 22.48 -3.08 -12.66
N HIS A 161 22.26 -2.11 -13.54
CA HIS A 161 23.29 -1.41 -14.30
C HIS A 161 23.51 -0.02 -13.70
N GLN A 162 24.59 0.66 -14.10
CA GLN A 162 24.82 2.01 -13.65
C GLN A 162 23.67 2.92 -14.10
N TRP A 163 22.89 3.43 -13.13
CA TRP A 163 21.68 4.26 -13.27
C TRP A 163 20.42 3.63 -13.87
N TYR A 164 20.37 2.32 -14.12
CA TYR A 164 19.11 1.66 -14.51
C TYR A 164 19.06 0.20 -14.06
N ARG A 165 17.85 -0.37 -14.03
CA ARG A 165 17.61 -1.77 -13.67
C ARG A 165 16.94 -2.50 -14.83
N SER A 166 17.45 -3.67 -15.20
CA SER A 166 16.87 -4.52 -16.24
C SER A 166 16.31 -5.80 -15.62
N VAL A 167 15.19 -6.28 -16.13
CA VAL A 167 14.52 -7.50 -15.64
C VAL A 167 14.47 -8.50 -16.80
N PRO A 168 15.39 -9.48 -16.87
CA PRO A 168 15.28 -10.56 -17.85
C PRO A 168 14.10 -11.47 -17.53
N LEU A 169 13.30 -11.77 -18.54
CA LEU A 169 12.20 -12.73 -18.47
C LEU A 169 12.75 -14.13 -18.75
N HIS A 170 12.54 -15.08 -17.83
CA HIS A 170 12.86 -16.49 -18.05
C HIS A 170 11.70 -17.18 -18.80
N GLU A 171 12.01 -18.02 -19.79
CA GLU A 171 11.00 -18.59 -20.70
C GLU A 171 9.93 -19.47 -20.01
N GLY A 172 10.23 -20.00 -18.82
CA GLY A 172 9.29 -20.80 -18.02
C GLY A 172 8.07 -20.03 -17.49
N ASP A 173 8.16 -18.70 -17.32
CA ASP A 173 7.10 -17.84 -16.72
C ASP A 173 6.44 -16.91 -17.76
N LEU A 174 6.64 -17.18 -19.05
CA LEU A 174 6.35 -16.24 -20.13
C LEU A 174 4.86 -15.90 -20.32
N SER A 175 3.95 -16.76 -19.86
CA SER A 175 2.50 -16.54 -20.02
C SER A 175 1.96 -15.49 -19.04
N ALA A 176 2.23 -15.64 -17.74
CA ALA A 176 1.81 -14.68 -16.71
C ALA A 176 2.52 -13.32 -16.86
N THR A 177 3.79 -13.35 -17.24
CA THR A 177 4.61 -12.14 -17.40
C THR A 177 4.32 -11.37 -18.69
N LYS A 178 3.87 -12.01 -19.78
CA LYS A 178 3.34 -11.32 -20.97
C LYS A 178 2.07 -10.52 -20.63
N CYS A 179 1.19 -11.10 -19.81
CA CYS A 179 -0.02 -10.43 -19.34
C CYS A 179 0.34 -9.19 -18.51
N LEU A 180 1.26 -9.34 -17.54
CA LEU A 180 1.74 -8.25 -16.70
C LEU A 180 2.46 -7.14 -17.50
N LYS A 181 3.30 -7.51 -18.46
CA LYS A 181 4.01 -6.55 -19.33
C LYS A 181 3.05 -5.76 -20.20
N ASN A 182 1.98 -6.39 -20.67
CA ASN A 182 0.94 -5.70 -21.43
C ASN A 182 0.13 -4.76 -20.52
N MET A 183 -0.21 -5.18 -19.30
CA MET A 183 -0.93 -4.33 -18.32
C MET A 183 -0.10 -3.10 -17.89
N VAL A 184 1.19 -3.28 -17.57
CA VAL A 184 2.08 -2.16 -17.21
C VAL A 184 2.30 -1.23 -18.40
N ARG A 185 2.37 -1.77 -19.62
CA ARG A 185 2.48 -0.97 -20.86
C ARG A 185 1.21 -0.14 -21.10
N GLU A 186 0.04 -0.73 -20.89
CA GLU A 186 -1.25 -0.04 -21.01
C GLU A 186 -1.35 1.12 -20.01
N ALA A 187 -0.86 0.92 -18.77
CA ALA A 187 -0.93 1.92 -17.70
C ALA A 187 0.12 3.05 -17.82
N SER A 188 1.26 2.81 -18.47
CA SER A 188 2.40 3.77 -18.51
C SER A 188 2.53 4.53 -19.83
N GLY A 189 1.78 4.18 -20.88
CA GLY A 189 1.82 4.88 -22.17
C GLY A 189 3.19 4.86 -22.88
N LEU A 190 4.13 4.01 -22.46
CA LEU A 190 5.51 4.02 -22.95
C LEU A 190 5.64 3.35 -24.34
N PRO A 191 6.29 3.98 -25.33
CA PRO A 191 6.55 3.37 -26.64
C PRO A 191 7.60 2.26 -26.57
N VAL A 192 7.45 1.26 -27.44
CA VAL A 192 8.31 0.06 -27.52
C VAL A 192 9.74 0.45 -27.95
N ILE A 193 10.70 0.43 -27.02
CA ILE A 193 12.12 0.43 -27.39
C ILE A 193 12.48 -1.01 -27.80
N SER A 194 12.51 -1.26 -29.11
CA SER A 194 13.00 -2.52 -29.67
C SER A 194 14.51 -2.63 -29.40
N HIS A 195 14.90 -3.45 -28.43
CA HIS A 195 16.31 -3.80 -28.27
C HIS A 195 16.71 -4.70 -29.44
N SER A 196 17.32 -4.12 -30.48
CA SER A 196 17.93 -4.89 -31.56
C SER A 196 19.00 -5.79 -30.94
N ARG A 197 18.77 -7.10 -30.97
CA ARG A 197 19.72 -8.12 -30.53
C ARG A 197 20.93 -8.08 -31.48
N ARG A 198 21.99 -7.37 -31.11
CA ARG A 198 23.31 -7.53 -31.74
C ARG A 198 23.82 -8.91 -31.32
N ARG A 199 23.69 -9.90 -32.20
CA ARG A 199 24.43 -11.16 -32.06
C ARG A 199 25.90 -10.82 -32.32
N GLU A 200 26.73 -10.96 -31.30
CA GLU A 200 28.17 -11.05 -31.52
C GLU A 200 28.49 -12.48 -31.92
N THR A 201 29.26 -12.58 -33.01
CA THR A 201 29.83 -13.78 -33.62
C THR A 201 30.87 -14.42 -32.74
#